data_AF-A0A2L2WP80-F1
#
_entry.id   AF-A0A2L2WP80-F1
#
_cell.length_a   1.000
_cell.length_b   1.000
_cell.length_c   1.000
_cell.angle_alpha   90.00
_cell.angle_beta   90.00
_cell.angle_gamma   90.00
#
_symmetry.space_group_name_H-M   'P 1'
#
loop_
_entity.id
_entity.type
_entity.pdbx_description
1 polymer ?
#
loop_
_entity_poly.entity_id
_entity_poly.type
_entity_poly.pdbx_seq_one_letter_code
_entity_poly.pdbx_strand_id
1 'polypeptide(L)'
;MKETSRIKGKAIYQPAGAAEEYSLWACNLYKGCDHNCSYCYCKRGPMAHTLGGPHAVLKSTLGDEWSAVRIFRKELDKYRTRIIEDGGLFFSFSSDPFLPQTTDLSMTCIDYALSQGVPVYILTKAVNWLYKDVYIGSLYAYRHLLHIGFTLTGHDEMEPGAPSTQERIKAISRLHEMQFSVFASIEPVIDFNDSLSCIIDIMLFVRELRIGLLSPYSPRRYDWTQCDRFIDKVTELSLKHGVIVRWKKSINRFYKENRPDDMHSTIPDDRTTTQTAKPICQSVLSVSDKNPSVPLQSALMRPPPLLGGGLSPAGTAKRGTTLEGFYQTGELLYGIGTIGNSGHSMAVCGSYHGTGSKIPYRGA
;
A
#
# COMPACT_ATOMS: atom_id res chain seq x y z
N MET A 1 28.70 4.07 24.85
CA MET A 1 28.75 4.17 23.37
C MET A 1 28.38 5.59 22.98
N LYS A 2 29.23 6.31 22.23
CA LYS A 2 28.81 7.59 21.63
C LYS A 2 27.66 7.29 20.68
N GLU A 3 26.49 7.84 20.94
CA GLU A 3 25.35 7.81 20.03
C GLU A 3 25.83 8.37 18.69
N THR A 4 25.94 7.51 17.67
CA THR A 4 26.35 7.96 16.34
C THR A 4 25.33 8.97 15.87
N SER A 5 25.76 10.19 15.56
CA SER A 5 24.87 11.25 15.12
C SER A 5 24.02 10.79 13.95
N ARG A 6 22.70 11.05 14.02
CA ARG A 6 21.75 10.69 12.96
C ARG A 6 22.21 11.23 11.62
N ILE A 7 22.09 10.42 10.57
CA ILE A 7 22.45 10.81 9.21
C ILE A 7 21.46 11.88 8.70
N LYS A 8 22.01 13.00 8.22
CA LYS A 8 21.25 14.15 7.67
C LYS A 8 21.73 14.46 6.25
N GLY A 9 21.49 13.53 5.32
CA GLY A 9 21.75 13.75 3.91
C GLY A 9 20.81 14.81 3.31
N LYS A 10 21.12 15.25 2.10
CA LYS A 10 20.32 16.22 1.37
C LYS A 10 19.01 15.62 0.89
N ALA A 11 19.03 14.39 0.39
CA ALA A 11 17.85 13.65 -0.04
C ALA A 11 17.46 12.59 1.00
N ILE A 12 18.42 11.74 1.40
CA ILE A 12 18.22 10.60 2.30
C ILE A 12 18.70 10.92 3.72
N TYR A 13 17.88 10.64 4.72
CA TYR A 13 18.18 10.95 6.12
C TYR A 13 17.50 9.96 7.07
N GLN A 14 17.95 9.97 8.34
CA GLN A 14 17.29 9.26 9.43
C GLN A 14 16.31 10.22 10.12
N PRO A 15 14.98 10.00 10.02
CA PRO A 15 13.98 10.86 10.64
C PRO A 15 14.00 10.77 12.16
N ALA A 16 13.22 11.62 12.83
CA ALA A 16 13.05 11.65 14.27
C ALA A 16 11.59 11.87 14.68
N GLY A 17 11.27 11.51 15.93
CA GLY A 17 9.93 11.70 16.49
C GLY A 17 8.88 10.83 15.81
N ALA A 18 7.72 11.39 15.46
CA ALA A 18 6.62 10.64 14.84
C ALA A 18 6.98 10.01 13.48
N ALA A 19 7.85 10.65 12.70
CA ALA A 19 8.31 10.14 11.41
C ALA A 19 9.20 8.88 11.57
N GLU A 20 9.95 8.77 12.67
CA GLU A 20 10.76 7.58 12.98
C GLU A 20 9.89 6.35 13.27
N GLU A 21 8.64 6.54 13.69
CA GLU A 21 7.67 5.44 13.85
C GLU A 21 7.17 4.89 12.50
N TYR A 22 7.45 5.55 11.37
CA TYR A 22 7.11 5.06 10.04
C TYR A 22 8.27 4.30 9.40
N SER A 23 9.50 4.82 9.57
CA SER A 23 10.71 4.23 9.01
C SER A 23 11.96 4.83 9.65
N LEU A 24 13.02 4.03 9.75
CA LEU A 24 14.33 4.48 10.22
C LEU A 24 15.11 5.28 9.16
N TRP A 25 14.70 5.19 7.89
CA TRP A 25 15.26 5.94 6.78
C TRP A 25 14.18 6.52 5.88
N ALA A 26 14.39 7.74 5.43
CA ALA A 26 13.46 8.44 4.55
C ALA A 26 14.17 9.26 3.49
N CYS A 27 13.46 9.50 2.39
CA CYS A 27 13.86 10.39 1.32
C CYS A 27 12.86 11.54 1.20
N ASN A 28 13.38 12.77 1.21
CA ASN A 28 12.61 13.98 0.95
C ASN A 28 13.24 14.74 -0.21
N LEU A 29 12.56 14.74 -1.36
CA LEU A 29 12.98 15.46 -2.57
C LEU A 29 12.33 16.85 -2.65
N TYR A 30 11.04 16.91 -2.31
CA TYR A 30 10.22 18.12 -2.33
C TYR A 30 9.83 18.56 -0.92
N LYS A 31 9.47 19.82 -0.77
CA LYS A 31 8.77 20.38 0.39
C LYS A 31 7.46 21.03 -0.05
N GLY A 32 6.51 21.20 0.85
CA GLY A 32 5.17 21.69 0.53
C GLY A 32 4.31 20.65 -0.19
N CYS A 33 3.00 20.89 -0.30
CA CYS A 33 2.06 19.92 -0.87
C CYS A 33 0.76 20.60 -1.29
N ASP A 34 0.28 20.28 -2.49
CA ASP A 34 -0.90 20.87 -3.13
C ASP A 34 -2.23 20.37 -2.54
N HIS A 35 -2.20 19.28 -1.76
CA HIS A 35 -3.39 18.74 -1.09
C HIS A 35 -4.01 19.69 -0.07
N ASN A 36 -3.23 20.64 0.44
CA ASN A 36 -3.69 21.70 1.33
C ASN A 36 -4.45 21.24 2.58
N CYS A 37 -4.12 20.06 3.12
CA CYS A 37 -4.78 19.51 4.31
C CYS A 37 -4.71 20.49 5.49
N SER A 38 -5.86 20.79 6.09
CA SER A 38 -5.97 21.73 7.22
C SER A 38 -5.22 21.22 8.44
N TYR A 39 -5.08 19.90 8.59
CA TYR A 39 -4.37 19.24 9.68
C TYR A 39 -2.87 18.99 9.41
N CYS A 40 -2.30 19.44 8.29
CA CYS A 40 -0.93 19.10 7.90
C CYS A 40 0.13 19.52 8.94
N TYR A 41 0.92 18.57 9.45
CA TYR A 41 1.99 18.86 10.40
C TYR A 41 3.14 19.66 9.77
N CYS A 42 3.38 19.54 8.46
CA CYS A 42 4.42 20.31 7.77
C CYS A 42 4.11 21.82 7.75
N LYS A 43 2.86 22.22 7.97
CA LYS A 43 2.43 23.62 8.08
C LYS A 43 2.45 24.14 9.52
N ARG A 44 2.93 23.35 10.49
CA ARG A 44 2.91 23.68 11.92
C ARG A 44 4.27 23.53 12.59
N GLY A 45 4.43 24.22 13.71
CA GLY A 45 5.61 24.15 14.55
C GLY A 45 6.85 24.84 13.96
N PRO A 46 8.02 24.67 14.59
CA PRO A 46 9.23 25.42 14.25
C PRO A 46 9.71 25.20 12.81
N MET A 47 9.45 24.03 12.24
CA MET A 47 9.89 23.65 10.89
C MET A 47 8.90 24.05 9.78
N ALA A 48 7.79 24.72 10.10
CA ALA A 48 6.75 25.06 9.13
C ALA A 48 7.26 25.86 7.93
N HIS A 49 8.17 26.81 8.17
CA HIS A 49 8.79 27.63 7.11
C HIS A 49 9.73 26.82 6.19
N THR A 50 10.26 25.71 6.70
CA THR A 50 11.23 24.86 5.97
C THR A 50 10.54 23.72 5.23
N LEU A 51 9.52 23.10 5.82
CA LEU A 51 8.84 21.92 5.27
C LEU A 51 7.50 22.25 4.60
N GLY A 52 6.82 23.28 5.09
CA GLY A 52 5.50 23.68 4.63
C GLY A 52 5.54 24.46 3.32
N GLY A 53 4.35 24.60 2.74
CA GLY A 53 4.11 25.34 1.52
C GLY A 53 2.77 24.92 0.89
N PRO A 54 2.06 25.83 0.20
CA PRO A 54 0.80 25.50 -0.48
C PRO A 54 1.00 24.66 -1.74
N HIS A 55 2.22 24.62 -2.27
CA HIS A 55 2.60 23.85 -3.45
C HIS A 55 3.88 23.07 -3.18
N ALA A 56 4.01 21.91 -3.82
CA ALA A 56 5.25 21.16 -3.79
C ALA A 56 6.35 21.88 -4.60
N VAL A 57 7.51 22.06 -3.99
CA VAL A 57 8.69 22.70 -4.58
C VAL A 57 9.92 21.85 -4.29
N LEU A 58 10.76 21.66 -5.32
CA LEU A 58 12.03 20.93 -5.17
C LEU A 58 12.88 21.60 -4.10
N LYS A 59 13.49 20.81 -3.22
CA LYS A 59 14.37 21.36 -2.18
C LYS A 59 15.56 22.06 -2.82
N SER A 60 15.75 23.34 -2.49
CA SER A 60 16.85 24.15 -3.00
C SER A 60 18.24 23.55 -2.74
N THR A 61 18.39 22.74 -1.69
CA THR A 61 19.65 22.03 -1.37
C THR A 61 20.02 20.94 -2.39
N LEU A 62 19.05 20.50 -3.21
CA LEU A 62 19.21 19.53 -4.28
C LEU A 62 19.55 20.18 -5.63
N GLY A 63 19.37 21.50 -5.76
CA GLY A 63 19.57 22.23 -7.02
C GLY A 63 18.40 22.01 -7.97
N ASP A 64 18.68 21.35 -9.10
CA ASP A 64 17.73 20.94 -10.13
C ASP A 64 17.42 19.42 -10.05
N GLU A 65 16.53 18.92 -10.91
CA GLU A 65 16.13 17.51 -10.91
C GLU A 65 17.28 16.55 -11.24
N TRP A 66 18.18 16.92 -12.16
CA TRP A 66 19.35 16.10 -12.50
C TRP A 66 20.33 16.00 -11.33
N SER A 67 20.57 17.14 -10.69
CA SER A 67 21.37 17.23 -9.48
C SER A 67 20.73 16.44 -8.33
N ALA A 68 19.41 16.48 -8.19
CA ALA A 68 18.66 15.71 -7.20
C ALA A 68 18.85 14.20 -7.39
N VAL A 69 18.70 13.67 -8.62
CA VAL A 69 18.95 12.24 -8.91
C VAL A 69 20.38 11.86 -8.59
N ARG A 70 21.37 12.67 -9.00
CA ARG A 70 22.79 12.39 -8.72
C ARG A 70 23.09 12.36 -7.23
N ILE A 71 22.54 13.30 -6.47
CA ILE A 71 22.68 13.36 -5.00
C ILE A 71 22.01 12.14 -4.37
N PHE A 72 20.79 11.81 -4.79
CA PHE A 72 20.05 10.65 -4.31
C PHE A 72 20.84 9.35 -4.50
N ARG A 73 21.33 9.10 -5.73
CA ARG A 73 22.13 7.91 -6.05
C ARG A 73 23.36 7.80 -5.15
N LYS A 74 24.13 8.89 -5.04
CA LYS A 74 25.32 8.94 -4.20
C LYS A 74 25.01 8.66 -2.72
N GLU A 75 23.93 9.21 -2.19
CA GLU A 75 23.53 8.98 -0.80
C GLU A 75 23.01 7.55 -0.61
N LEU A 76 22.22 7.03 -1.55
CA LEU A 76 21.72 5.67 -1.51
C LEU A 76 22.87 4.68 -1.53
N ASP A 77 23.80 4.78 -2.49
CA ASP A 77 24.93 3.86 -2.63
C ASP A 77 25.80 3.84 -1.37
N LYS A 78 25.95 5.01 -0.72
CA LYS A 78 26.72 5.15 0.52
C LYS A 78 26.06 4.45 1.72
N TYR A 79 24.73 4.48 1.81
CA TYR A 79 23.98 3.99 2.97
C TYR A 79 23.18 2.72 2.70
N ARG A 80 23.25 2.16 1.48
CA ARG A 80 22.41 1.08 0.97
C ARG A 80 22.27 -0.10 1.93
N THR A 81 23.39 -0.66 2.37
CA THR A 81 23.39 -1.82 3.27
C THR A 81 22.63 -1.55 4.56
N ARG A 82 22.89 -0.39 5.18
CA ARG A 82 22.21 0.01 6.41
C ARG A 82 20.72 0.25 6.20
N ILE A 83 20.34 0.88 5.08
CA ILE A 83 18.93 1.10 4.74
C ILE A 83 18.20 -0.24 4.60
N ILE A 84 18.82 -1.23 3.96
CA ILE A 84 18.24 -2.57 3.80
C ILE A 84 18.11 -3.28 5.17
N GLU A 85 19.18 -3.28 5.98
CA GLU A 85 19.18 -3.87 7.33
C GLU A 85 18.14 -3.22 8.25
N ASP A 86 17.95 -1.90 8.13
CA ASP A 86 16.98 -1.12 8.90
C ASP A 86 15.55 -1.19 8.32
N GLY A 87 15.32 -1.99 7.27
CA GLY A 87 13.99 -2.33 6.76
C GLY A 87 13.50 -1.57 5.52
N GLY A 88 14.27 -0.62 4.99
CA GLY A 88 13.98 0.07 3.72
C GLY A 88 13.95 1.59 3.78
N LEU A 89 13.52 2.20 2.67
CA LEU A 89 13.50 3.65 2.46
C LEU A 89 12.07 4.18 2.28
N PHE A 90 11.70 5.19 3.05
CA PHE A 90 10.35 5.79 3.03
C PHE A 90 10.28 7.06 2.17
N PHE A 91 9.25 7.20 1.34
CA PHE A 91 8.92 8.37 0.54
C PHE A 91 7.48 8.82 0.83
N SER A 92 7.20 10.05 1.28
CA SER A 92 8.11 11.05 1.85
C SER A 92 7.44 11.72 3.06
N PHE A 93 8.19 12.49 3.86
CA PHE A 93 7.66 13.20 5.04
C PHE A 93 7.52 14.71 4.86
N SER A 94 7.85 15.28 3.70
CA SER A 94 7.77 16.73 3.49
C SER A 94 6.94 17.15 2.28
N SER A 95 6.47 16.19 1.50
CA SER A 95 5.58 16.39 0.37
C SER A 95 4.83 15.08 0.07
N ASP A 96 3.95 15.10 -0.93
CA ASP A 96 3.39 13.87 -1.49
C ASP A 96 4.23 13.47 -2.72
N PRO A 97 4.75 12.22 -2.78
CA PRO A 97 5.66 11.80 -3.85
C PRO A 97 4.99 11.70 -5.22
N PHE A 98 3.65 11.71 -5.30
CA PHE A 98 2.90 11.47 -6.53
C PHE A 98 1.92 12.59 -6.93
N LEU A 99 2.29 13.83 -6.61
CA LEU A 99 1.67 15.03 -7.21
C LEU A 99 2.15 15.19 -8.66
N PRO A 100 1.41 15.92 -9.51
CA PRO A 100 1.79 16.14 -10.91
C PRO A 100 3.24 16.60 -11.10
N GLN A 101 3.74 17.48 -10.24
CA GLN A 101 5.10 18.03 -10.30
C GLN A 101 6.15 17.26 -9.49
N THR A 102 5.76 16.25 -8.70
CA THR A 102 6.70 15.47 -7.86
C THR A 102 6.90 14.05 -8.39
N THR A 103 5.98 13.55 -9.22
CA THR A 103 5.93 12.13 -9.61
C THR A 103 7.16 11.68 -10.39
N ASP A 104 7.58 12.40 -11.44
CA ASP A 104 8.63 11.92 -12.34
C ASP A 104 9.99 11.76 -11.64
N LEU A 105 10.39 12.76 -10.86
CA LEU A 105 11.63 12.70 -10.08
C LEU A 105 11.54 11.64 -8.97
N SER A 106 10.39 11.53 -8.28
CA SER A 106 10.18 10.52 -7.25
C SER A 106 10.27 9.12 -7.83
N MET A 107 9.58 8.86 -8.95
CA MET A 107 9.63 7.59 -9.68
C MET A 107 11.05 7.24 -10.12
N THR A 108 11.83 8.21 -10.63
CA THR A 108 13.23 8.00 -11.01
C THR A 108 14.10 7.55 -9.82
N CYS A 109 13.88 8.13 -8.64
CA CYS A 109 14.61 7.77 -7.43
C CYS A 109 14.13 6.43 -6.84
N ILE A 110 12.81 6.18 -6.86
CA ILE A 110 12.20 4.92 -6.41
C ILE A 110 12.67 3.75 -7.28
N ASP A 111 12.61 3.88 -8.61
CA ASP A 111 13.07 2.85 -9.55
C ASP A 111 14.56 2.53 -9.34
N TYR A 112 15.40 3.56 -9.14
CA TYR A 112 16.80 3.34 -8.79
C TYR A 112 16.94 2.57 -7.47
N ALA A 113 16.23 2.96 -6.40
CA ALA A 113 16.30 2.26 -5.12
C ALA A 113 15.90 0.80 -5.22
N LEU A 114 14.78 0.52 -5.90
CA LEU A 114 14.28 -0.82 -6.14
C LEU A 114 15.26 -1.66 -6.98
N SER A 115 15.88 -1.07 -8.02
CA SER A 115 16.91 -1.73 -8.83
C SER A 115 18.17 -2.11 -8.03
N GLN A 116 18.42 -1.39 -6.92
CA GLN A 116 19.51 -1.67 -5.99
C GLN A 116 19.12 -2.66 -4.87
N GLY A 117 17.93 -3.27 -4.95
CA GLY A 117 17.42 -4.22 -3.97
C GLY A 117 16.96 -3.58 -2.65
N VAL A 118 16.74 -2.26 -2.63
CA VAL A 118 16.29 -1.55 -1.43
C VAL A 118 14.76 -1.63 -1.34
N PRO A 119 14.19 -2.16 -0.23
CA PRO A 119 12.75 -2.09 0.00
C PRO A 119 12.29 -0.62 0.10
N VAL A 120 11.18 -0.29 -0.55
CA VAL A 120 10.63 1.07 -0.60
C VAL A 120 9.22 1.10 -0.01
N TYR A 121 8.99 2.07 0.87
CA TYR A 121 7.67 2.41 1.39
C TYR A 121 7.21 3.74 0.83
N ILE A 122 6.02 3.76 0.25
CA ILE A 122 5.40 4.96 -0.31
C ILE A 122 4.14 5.26 0.49
N LEU A 123 3.99 6.49 0.96
CA LEU A 123 2.73 6.99 1.51
C LEU A 123 2.27 8.19 0.68
N THR A 124 1.04 8.13 0.16
CA THR A 124 0.47 9.17 -0.70
C THR A 124 -1.02 9.34 -0.44
N LYS A 125 -1.59 10.47 -0.86
CA LYS A 125 -3.04 10.64 -1.07
C LYS A 125 -3.39 10.72 -2.55
N ALA A 126 -2.42 10.95 -3.42
CA ALA A 126 -2.64 11.05 -4.85
C ALA A 126 -2.97 9.68 -5.46
N VAL A 127 -3.94 9.66 -6.38
CA VAL A 127 -4.37 8.43 -7.08
C VAL A 127 -4.07 8.46 -8.58
N ASN A 128 -3.86 9.65 -9.16
CA ASN A 128 -3.79 9.83 -10.61
C ASN A 128 -2.60 9.10 -11.26
N TRP A 129 -1.51 8.91 -10.52
CA TRP A 129 -0.33 8.17 -10.99
C TRP A 129 -0.63 6.70 -11.34
N LEU A 130 -1.68 6.11 -10.76
CA LEU A 130 -2.10 4.73 -11.02
C LEU A 130 -2.61 4.48 -12.45
N TYR A 131 -3.04 5.54 -13.13
CA TYR A 131 -3.59 5.46 -14.49
C TYR A 131 -2.53 5.71 -15.57
N LYS A 132 -1.26 5.85 -15.18
CA LYS A 132 -0.13 6.00 -16.09
C LYS A 132 0.62 4.68 -16.17
N ASP A 133 0.44 3.95 -17.27
CA ASP A 133 1.02 2.62 -17.50
C ASP A 133 2.54 2.60 -17.31
N VAL A 134 3.22 3.68 -17.70
CA VAL A 134 4.68 3.80 -17.53
C VAL A 134 5.12 3.70 -16.06
N TYR A 135 4.36 4.28 -15.13
CA TYR A 135 4.70 4.21 -13.70
C TYR A 135 4.35 2.86 -13.11
N ILE A 136 3.16 2.36 -13.41
CA ILE A 136 2.71 1.04 -12.95
C ILE A 136 3.65 -0.07 -13.44
N GLY A 137 4.03 -0.04 -14.72
CA GLY A 137 4.92 -1.05 -15.31
C GLY A 137 6.29 -1.10 -14.62
N SER A 138 6.89 0.06 -14.36
CA SER A 138 8.16 0.17 -13.62
C SER A 138 8.04 -0.40 -12.20
N LEU A 139 7.00 -0.02 -11.45
CA LEU A 139 6.82 -0.49 -10.07
C LEU A 139 6.48 -1.99 -10.00
N TYR A 140 5.73 -2.52 -10.97
CA TYR A 140 5.26 -3.91 -10.95
C TYR A 140 6.41 -4.93 -10.99
N ALA A 141 7.49 -4.60 -11.70
CA ALA A 141 8.70 -5.44 -11.77
C ALA A 141 9.32 -5.68 -10.39
N TYR A 142 9.20 -4.70 -9.49
CA TYR A 142 9.79 -4.72 -8.14
C TYR A 142 8.74 -4.81 -7.03
N ARG A 143 7.50 -5.21 -7.33
CA ARG A 143 6.39 -5.21 -6.37
C ARG A 143 6.65 -6.00 -5.07
N HIS A 144 7.60 -6.93 -5.07
CA HIS A 144 8.02 -7.70 -3.91
C HIS A 144 8.89 -6.91 -2.92
N LEU A 145 9.46 -5.78 -3.35
CA LEU A 145 10.23 -4.83 -2.53
C LEU A 145 9.43 -3.56 -2.22
N LEU A 146 8.20 -3.45 -2.72
CA LEU A 146 7.42 -2.22 -2.70
C LEU A 146 6.20 -2.34 -1.79
N HIS A 147 6.09 -1.41 -0.85
CA HIS A 147 4.92 -1.25 0.02
C HIS A 147 4.28 0.11 -0.26
N ILE A 148 3.08 0.10 -0.82
CA ILE A 148 2.36 1.33 -1.20
C ILE A 148 1.26 1.55 -0.19
N GLY A 149 1.10 2.77 0.32
CA GLY A 149 0.03 3.07 1.24
C GLY A 149 -0.62 4.40 1.00
N PHE A 150 -1.86 4.48 1.48
CA PHE A 150 -2.70 5.66 1.39
C PHE A 150 -3.08 6.14 2.78
N THR A 151 -3.09 7.46 2.96
CA THR A 151 -3.72 8.04 4.14
C THR A 151 -5.23 8.07 3.95
N LEU A 152 -6.00 7.58 4.92
CA LEU A 152 -7.46 7.71 4.98
C LEU A 152 -7.85 8.40 6.29
N THR A 153 -8.67 9.43 6.20
CA THR A 153 -9.16 10.17 7.38
C THR A 153 -10.67 10.07 7.54
N GLY A 154 -11.42 9.89 6.44
CA GLY A 154 -12.88 10.04 6.44
C GLY A 154 -13.36 11.49 6.35
N HIS A 155 -12.43 12.46 6.32
CA HIS A 155 -12.73 13.90 6.37
C HIS A 155 -12.19 14.64 5.15
N ASP A 156 -12.86 14.47 4.01
CA ASP A 156 -12.46 15.08 2.74
C ASP A 156 -12.55 16.61 2.78
N GLU A 157 -13.43 17.18 3.61
CA GLU A 157 -13.54 18.63 3.85
C GLU A 157 -12.26 19.23 4.47
N MET A 158 -11.44 18.40 5.12
CA MET A 158 -10.15 18.81 5.67
C MET A 158 -9.01 18.67 4.66
N GLU A 159 -9.26 18.13 3.46
CA GLU A 159 -8.26 17.76 2.45
C GLU A 159 -8.63 18.28 1.04
N PRO A 160 -8.90 19.59 0.87
CA PRO A 160 -9.58 20.12 -0.32
C PRO A 160 -8.82 19.95 -1.64
N GLY A 161 -7.50 19.73 -1.61
CA GLY A 161 -6.70 19.45 -2.81
C GLY A 161 -6.32 17.98 -2.98
N ALA A 162 -6.82 17.08 -2.13
CA ALA A 162 -6.57 15.65 -2.24
C ALA A 162 -7.73 14.92 -2.94
N PRO A 163 -7.46 13.77 -3.58
CA PRO A 163 -8.51 12.83 -3.92
C PRO A 163 -9.32 12.43 -2.67
N SER A 164 -10.61 12.20 -2.87
CA SER A 164 -11.53 11.79 -1.80
C SER A 164 -11.08 10.50 -1.12
N THR A 165 -11.57 10.25 0.09
CA THR A 165 -11.36 9.00 0.83
C THR A 165 -11.83 7.82 -0.01
N GLN A 166 -12.96 7.94 -0.71
CA GLN A 166 -13.48 6.88 -1.58
C GLN A 166 -12.57 6.61 -2.79
N GLU A 167 -12.00 7.64 -3.42
CA GLU A 167 -11.05 7.45 -4.52
C GLU A 167 -9.78 6.72 -4.05
N ARG A 168 -9.30 7.03 -2.84
CA ARG A 168 -8.16 6.34 -2.23
C ARG A 168 -8.47 4.88 -1.88
N ILE A 169 -9.68 4.58 -1.41
CA ILE A 169 -10.14 3.19 -1.19
C ILE A 169 -10.18 2.41 -2.51
N LYS A 170 -10.69 3.02 -3.60
CA LYS A 170 -10.66 2.40 -4.94
C LYS A 170 -9.23 2.15 -5.42
N ALA A 171 -8.32 3.09 -5.17
CA ALA A 171 -6.90 2.93 -5.47
C ALA A 171 -6.26 1.75 -4.71
N ILE A 172 -6.58 1.61 -3.41
CA ILE A 172 -6.16 0.47 -2.58
C ILE A 172 -6.65 -0.86 -3.19
N SER A 173 -7.94 -0.97 -3.52
CA SER A 173 -8.52 -2.19 -4.13
C SER A 173 -7.81 -2.55 -5.44
N ARG A 174 -7.62 -1.56 -6.33
CA ARG A 174 -6.97 -1.76 -7.63
C ARG A 174 -5.53 -2.27 -7.47
N LEU A 175 -4.75 -1.68 -6.57
CA LEU A 175 -3.39 -2.13 -6.30
C LEU A 175 -3.34 -3.54 -5.69
N HIS A 176 -4.31 -3.87 -4.84
CA HIS A 176 -4.45 -5.21 -4.29
C HIS A 176 -4.75 -6.25 -5.38
N GLU A 177 -5.69 -5.97 -6.28
CA GLU A 177 -6.01 -6.83 -7.45
C GLU A 177 -4.76 -7.06 -8.31
N MET A 178 -3.93 -6.04 -8.47
CA MET A 178 -2.64 -6.10 -9.14
C MET A 178 -1.51 -6.75 -8.32
N GLN A 179 -1.80 -7.33 -7.15
CA GLN A 179 -0.86 -8.05 -6.29
C GLN A 179 0.28 -7.19 -5.73
N PHE A 180 0.08 -5.87 -5.58
CA PHE A 180 1.01 -5.03 -4.81
C PHE A 180 0.80 -5.24 -3.30
N SER A 181 1.87 -5.06 -2.51
CA SER A 181 1.72 -4.99 -1.06
C SER A 181 1.18 -3.61 -0.67
N VAL A 182 -0.06 -3.57 -0.18
CA VAL A 182 -0.73 -2.33 0.21
C VAL A 182 -0.86 -2.19 1.73
N PHE A 183 -0.62 -1.00 2.26
CA PHE A 183 -0.92 -0.63 3.65
C PHE A 183 -1.82 0.61 3.71
N ALA A 184 -2.47 0.87 4.83
CA ALA A 184 -3.18 2.13 5.05
C ALA A 184 -2.68 2.86 6.29
N SER A 185 -2.69 4.18 6.20
CA SER A 185 -2.39 5.10 7.28
C SER A 185 -3.68 5.77 7.71
N ILE A 186 -4.19 5.40 8.88
CA ILE A 186 -5.30 6.08 9.54
C ILE A 186 -4.68 7.14 10.46
N GLU A 187 -4.09 8.14 9.81
CA GLU A 187 -3.36 9.20 10.49
C GLU A 187 -3.53 10.54 9.74
N PRO A 188 -4.17 11.53 10.37
CA PRO A 188 -4.69 11.50 11.73
C PRO A 188 -6.05 10.80 11.84
N VAL A 189 -6.29 10.10 12.95
CA VAL A 189 -7.64 9.85 13.47
C VAL A 189 -8.23 11.21 13.87
N ILE A 190 -9.24 11.66 13.14
CA ILE A 190 -10.00 12.88 13.47
C ILE A 190 -11.09 12.53 14.47
N ASP A 191 -11.93 11.55 14.13
CA ASP A 191 -12.78 10.81 15.06
C ASP A 191 -12.70 9.29 14.81
N PHE A 192 -13.17 8.52 15.79
CA PHE A 192 -13.06 7.06 15.78
C PHE A 192 -14.09 6.36 14.88
N ASN A 193 -15.26 6.95 14.64
CA ASN A 193 -16.33 6.32 13.87
C ASN A 193 -16.01 6.35 12.37
N ASP A 194 -15.60 7.51 11.86
CA ASP A 194 -15.26 7.67 10.44
C ASP A 194 -13.94 6.95 10.13
N SER A 195 -12.98 6.98 11.06
CA SER A 195 -11.77 6.15 10.99
C SER A 195 -12.09 4.65 10.92
N LEU A 196 -13.02 4.16 11.75
CA LEU A 196 -13.42 2.75 11.74
C LEU A 196 -14.13 2.37 10.44
N SER A 197 -15.00 3.26 9.93
CA SER A 197 -15.68 3.06 8.65
C SER A 197 -14.67 2.91 7.51
N CYS A 198 -13.67 3.80 7.44
CA CYS A 198 -12.57 3.69 6.49
C CYS A 198 -11.83 2.35 6.62
N ILE A 199 -11.54 1.90 7.84
CA ILE A 199 -10.85 0.63 8.10
C ILE A 199 -11.68 -0.55 7.57
N ILE A 200 -12.98 -0.61 7.88
CA ILE A 200 -13.88 -1.68 7.44
C ILE A 200 -13.85 -1.83 5.93
N ASP A 201 -13.89 -0.71 5.18
CA ASP A 201 -13.91 -0.71 3.72
C ASP A 201 -12.62 -1.24 3.07
N ILE A 202 -11.51 -1.29 3.82
CA ILE A 202 -10.21 -1.72 3.29
C ILE A 202 -9.67 -3.02 3.86
N MET A 203 -10.33 -3.65 4.85
CA MET A 203 -9.78 -4.81 5.57
C MET A 203 -9.42 -6.00 4.68
N LEU A 204 -10.08 -6.13 3.51
CA LEU A 204 -9.80 -7.20 2.55
C LEU A 204 -8.63 -6.90 1.62
N PHE A 205 -8.19 -5.65 1.54
CA PHE A 205 -7.25 -5.19 0.51
C PHE A 205 -5.85 -4.86 1.04
N VAL A 206 -5.74 -4.55 2.33
CA VAL A 206 -4.46 -4.14 2.95
C VAL A 206 -3.82 -5.25 3.77
N ARG A 207 -2.51 -5.17 3.95
CA ARG A 207 -1.74 -6.07 4.83
C ARG A 207 -1.39 -5.44 6.17
N GLU A 208 -1.36 -4.11 6.23
CA GLU A 208 -0.94 -3.36 7.40
C GLU A 208 -1.77 -2.08 7.57
N LEU A 209 -2.13 -1.77 8.81
CA LEU A 209 -2.71 -0.50 9.25
C LEU A 209 -1.71 0.23 10.15
N ARG A 210 -1.56 1.54 9.95
CA ARG A 210 -0.83 2.43 10.86
C ARG A 210 -1.80 3.46 11.40
N ILE A 211 -2.02 3.48 12.71
CA ILE A 211 -3.10 4.26 13.32
C ILE A 211 -2.53 5.24 14.33
N GLY A 212 -2.77 6.53 14.13
CA GLY A 212 -2.24 7.61 14.96
C GLY A 212 -3.23 8.77 15.13
N LEU A 213 -3.13 9.47 16.25
CA LEU A 213 -4.01 10.58 16.59
C LEU A 213 -3.47 11.89 16.01
N LEU A 214 -4.34 12.89 15.90
CA LEU A 214 -4.00 14.20 15.35
C LEU A 214 -2.88 14.90 16.13
N SER A 215 -1.85 15.32 15.40
CA SER A 215 -0.75 16.15 15.90
C SER A 215 -1.02 17.65 15.72
N PRO A 216 -0.73 18.52 16.72
CA PRO A 216 -0.12 18.19 18.01
C PRO A 216 -1.09 17.41 18.91
N TYR A 217 -0.57 16.49 19.70
CA TYR A 217 -1.36 15.64 20.60
C TYR A 217 -2.17 16.49 21.59
N SER A 218 -3.45 16.17 21.75
CA SER A 218 -4.31 16.75 22.78
C SER A 218 -5.36 15.72 23.20
N PRO A 219 -5.33 15.21 24.45
CA PRO A 219 -6.27 14.18 24.90
C PRO A 219 -7.71 14.68 24.94
N ARG A 220 -7.93 15.99 25.14
CA ARG A 220 -9.27 16.60 25.19
C ARG A 220 -10.07 16.49 23.89
N ARG A 221 -9.44 16.11 22.77
CA ARG A 221 -10.13 15.91 21.48
C ARG A 221 -10.86 14.57 21.39
N TYR A 222 -10.53 13.63 22.27
CA TYR A 222 -10.95 12.25 22.13
C TYR A 222 -11.65 11.78 23.41
N ASP A 223 -12.68 10.95 23.23
CA ASP A 223 -13.34 10.23 24.32
C ASP A 223 -12.65 8.87 24.54
N TRP A 224 -12.39 8.54 25.80
CA TRP A 224 -11.70 7.29 26.13
C TRP A 224 -12.55 6.07 25.78
N THR A 225 -13.85 6.10 26.08
CA THR A 225 -14.76 4.97 25.83
C THR A 225 -14.90 4.69 24.32
N GLN A 226 -14.92 5.74 23.50
CA GLN A 226 -14.87 5.60 22.04
C GLN A 226 -13.54 5.00 21.57
N CYS A 227 -12.41 5.44 22.13
CA CYS A 227 -11.10 4.89 21.80
C CYS A 227 -10.98 3.41 22.15
N ASP A 228 -11.51 3.01 23.31
CA ASP A 228 -11.50 1.61 23.77
C ASP A 228 -12.29 0.71 22.83
N ARG A 229 -13.55 1.07 22.53
CA ARG A 229 -14.37 0.36 21.53
C ARG A 229 -13.73 0.32 20.15
N PHE A 230 -13.06 1.40 19.74
CA PHE A 230 -12.36 1.47 18.47
C PHE A 230 -11.19 0.48 18.43
N ILE A 231 -10.36 0.45 19.47
CA ILE A 231 -9.23 -0.49 19.57
C ILE A 231 -9.71 -1.94 19.57
N ASP A 232 -10.74 -2.25 20.35
CA ASP A 232 -11.33 -3.59 20.38
C ASP A 232 -11.82 -4.02 19.00
N LYS A 233 -12.56 -3.14 18.32
CA LYS A 233 -13.12 -3.49 17.00
C LYS A 233 -12.06 -3.64 15.93
N VAL A 234 -11.06 -2.75 15.91
CA VAL A 234 -9.92 -2.86 14.98
C VAL A 234 -9.14 -4.13 15.25
N THR A 235 -8.95 -4.52 16.52
CA THR A 235 -8.28 -5.77 16.90
C THR A 235 -9.05 -6.98 16.42
N GLU A 236 -10.37 -7.02 16.63
CA GLU A 236 -11.25 -8.09 16.14
C GLU A 236 -11.13 -8.25 14.62
N LEU A 237 -11.26 -7.15 13.87
CA LEU A 237 -11.14 -7.15 12.42
C LEU A 237 -9.75 -7.58 11.97
N SER A 238 -8.71 -7.10 12.63
CA SER A 238 -7.31 -7.44 12.36
C SER A 238 -7.06 -8.94 12.47
N LEU A 239 -7.52 -9.57 13.55
CA LEU A 239 -7.42 -11.02 13.75
C LEU A 239 -8.23 -11.80 12.72
N LYS A 240 -9.44 -11.33 12.39
CA LYS A 240 -10.32 -11.96 11.41
C LYS A 240 -9.73 -11.96 10.00
N HIS A 241 -9.07 -10.87 9.60
CA HIS A 241 -8.58 -10.66 8.24
C HIS A 241 -7.06 -10.87 8.10
N GLY A 242 -6.33 -11.14 9.19
CA GLY A 242 -4.87 -11.31 9.17
C GLY A 242 -4.11 -10.02 8.85
N VAL A 243 -4.67 -8.87 9.19
CA VAL A 243 -4.10 -7.54 8.91
C VAL A 243 -3.26 -7.09 10.09
N ILE A 244 -1.99 -6.73 9.87
CA ILE A 244 -1.11 -6.22 10.92
C ILE A 244 -1.55 -4.81 11.32
N VAL A 245 -1.66 -4.53 12.62
CA VAL A 245 -1.97 -3.18 13.12
C VAL A 245 -0.78 -2.63 13.87
N ARG A 246 -0.35 -1.42 13.49
CA ARG A 246 0.69 -0.66 14.18
C ARG A 246 0.07 0.53 14.89
N TRP A 247 -0.01 0.43 16.21
CA TRP A 247 -0.54 1.49 17.05
C TRP A 247 0.55 2.55 17.30
N LYS A 248 0.36 3.78 16.82
CA LYS A 248 1.34 4.87 17.04
C LYS A 248 1.42 5.27 18.50
N LYS A 249 2.54 5.91 18.88
CA LYS A 249 2.76 6.41 20.24
C LYS A 249 1.64 7.32 20.73
N SER A 250 1.03 8.12 19.85
CA SER A 250 -0.04 9.05 20.22
C SER A 250 -1.30 8.34 20.75
N ILE A 251 -1.74 7.26 20.11
CA ILE A 251 -2.94 6.51 20.52
C ILE A 251 -2.61 5.61 21.71
N ASN A 252 -1.42 4.99 21.71
CA ASN A 252 -0.90 4.26 22.86
C ASN A 252 -0.83 5.13 24.12
N ARG A 253 -0.35 6.37 23.98
CA ARG A 253 -0.29 7.35 25.05
C ARG A 253 -1.69 7.72 25.54
N PHE A 254 -2.59 8.05 24.62
CA PHE A 254 -3.97 8.41 24.96
C PHE A 254 -4.66 7.31 25.77
N TYR A 255 -4.58 6.08 25.29
CA TYR A 255 -5.23 4.94 25.93
C TYR A 255 -4.71 4.70 27.34
N LYS A 256 -3.38 4.75 27.53
CA LYS A 256 -2.75 4.54 28.84
C LYS A 256 -3.03 5.66 29.84
N GLU A 257 -2.98 6.91 29.39
CA GLU A 257 -3.13 8.09 30.28
C GLU A 257 -4.58 8.34 30.70
N ASN A 258 -5.57 7.85 29.95
CA ASN A 258 -6.99 8.14 30.19
C ASN A 258 -7.80 6.89 30.57
N ARG A 259 -7.13 5.75 30.83
CA ARG A 259 -7.78 4.51 31.25
C ARG A 259 -8.40 4.65 32.65
N PRO A 260 -9.65 4.23 32.86
CA PRO A 260 -10.24 4.10 34.20
C PRO A 260 -9.41 3.17 35.11
N ASP A 261 -9.29 3.52 36.39
CA ASP A 261 -8.45 2.80 37.37
C ASP A 261 -8.90 1.35 37.62
N ASP A 262 -10.18 1.06 37.38
CA ASP A 262 -10.82 -0.24 37.57
C ASP A 262 -10.64 -1.21 36.37
N MET A 263 -10.03 -0.75 35.26
CA MET A 263 -9.79 -1.58 34.08
C MET A 263 -8.33 -2.05 33.96
N HIS A 264 -8.15 -3.33 33.63
CA HIS A 264 -6.85 -3.98 33.42
C HIS A 264 -6.48 -4.24 31.94
N SER A 265 -7.30 -3.82 30.98
CA SER A 265 -7.02 -4.01 29.56
C SER A 265 -5.78 -3.22 29.11
N THR A 266 -5.03 -3.80 28.17
CA THR A 266 -3.91 -3.16 27.49
C THR A 266 -4.15 -3.25 25.99
N ILE A 267 -3.74 -2.22 25.23
CA ILE A 267 -3.71 -2.33 23.77
C ILE A 267 -2.90 -3.58 23.39
N PRO A 268 -3.44 -4.46 22.53
CA PRO A 268 -2.70 -5.62 22.04
C PRO A 268 -1.36 -5.18 21.44
N ASP A 269 -0.28 -5.86 21.83
CA ASP A 269 1.07 -5.54 21.33
C ASP A 269 1.13 -5.75 19.80
N ASP A 270 1.93 -4.96 19.09
CA ASP A 270 2.13 -5.05 17.62
C ASP A 270 2.49 -6.50 17.19
N ARG A 271 3.02 -7.31 18.12
CA ARG A 271 3.44 -8.70 17.93
C ARG A 271 2.30 -9.71 18.01
N THR A 272 1.21 -9.44 18.74
CA THR A 272 0.13 -10.43 18.94
C THR A 272 -0.62 -10.76 17.65
N THR A 273 -0.60 -9.87 16.66
CA THR A 273 -1.21 -10.08 15.34
C THR A 273 -0.33 -10.88 14.38
N THR A 274 0.99 -10.98 14.65
CA THR A 274 1.92 -11.67 13.73
C THR A 274 1.92 -13.20 13.86
N GLN A 275 1.32 -13.77 14.91
CA GLN A 275 1.36 -15.22 15.14
C GLN A 275 0.23 -16.02 14.43
N THR A 276 -0.75 -15.36 13.80
CA THR A 276 -1.89 -16.04 13.14
C THR A 276 -1.95 -15.87 11.63
N ALA A 277 -1.10 -15.05 11.02
CA ALA A 277 -1.00 -14.95 9.56
C ALA A 277 -0.29 -16.18 8.99
N LYS A 278 -1.02 -17.29 8.81
CA LYS A 278 -0.57 -18.35 7.91
C LYS A 278 -0.37 -17.73 6.53
N PRO A 279 0.77 -17.97 5.86
CA PRO A 279 0.99 -17.45 4.53
C PRO A 279 -0.15 -17.93 3.63
N ILE A 280 -0.86 -16.99 3.00
CA ILE A 280 -1.67 -17.31 1.82
C ILE A 280 -0.68 -17.90 0.83
N CYS A 281 -0.84 -19.20 0.56
CA CYS A 281 0.11 -20.03 -0.15
C CYS A 281 0.50 -19.38 -1.48
N GLN A 282 1.70 -18.82 -1.57
CA GLN A 282 2.35 -18.58 -2.85
C GLN A 282 2.81 -19.93 -3.38
N SER A 283 1.98 -20.61 -4.17
CA SER A 283 2.42 -21.76 -4.93
C SER A 283 3.29 -21.29 -6.10
N VAL A 284 4.59 -21.23 -5.86
CA VAL A 284 5.59 -21.14 -6.94
C VAL A 284 5.68 -22.53 -7.58
N LEU A 285 5.12 -22.70 -8.77
CA LEU A 285 5.35 -23.88 -9.58
C LEU A 285 6.69 -23.73 -10.30
N SER A 286 7.68 -24.54 -9.92
CA SER A 286 8.88 -24.77 -10.72
C SER A 286 8.61 -25.89 -11.74
N VAL A 287 9.02 -25.67 -12.98
CA VAL A 287 9.01 -26.70 -14.04
C VAL A 287 10.44 -27.04 -14.37
N SER A 288 10.82 -28.31 -14.25
CA SER A 288 12.10 -28.84 -14.73
C SER A 288 11.96 -29.27 -16.18
N ASP A 289 12.77 -28.68 -17.06
CA ASP A 289 12.96 -29.12 -18.44
C ASP A 289 13.51 -30.54 -18.50
N LYS A 290 12.75 -31.49 -19.05
CA LYS A 290 13.26 -32.59 -19.90
C LYS A 290 12.19 -33.08 -20.88
N ASN A 291 12.34 -32.63 -22.14
CA ASN A 291 11.84 -33.19 -23.40
C ASN A 291 10.35 -33.08 -23.80
N PRO A 292 10.08 -32.98 -25.13
CA PRO A 292 8.89 -32.33 -25.67
C PRO A 292 8.03 -33.32 -26.46
N SER A 293 6.98 -33.88 -25.85
CA SER A 293 5.86 -34.50 -26.58
C SER A 293 4.84 -35.13 -25.63
N VAL A 294 3.55 -34.81 -25.86
CA VAL A 294 2.31 -35.47 -25.37
C VAL A 294 1.88 -35.19 -23.89
N PRO A 295 0.59 -35.35 -23.52
CA PRO A 295 -0.27 -34.34 -22.90
C PRO A 295 -0.36 -34.47 -21.37
N LEU A 296 -0.40 -33.35 -20.64
CA LEU A 296 -0.50 -33.38 -19.18
C LEU A 296 -1.89 -33.88 -18.73
N GLN A 297 -1.96 -35.13 -18.27
CA GLN A 297 -3.05 -35.64 -17.45
C GLN A 297 -2.98 -35.07 -16.03
N SER A 298 -4.17 -34.84 -15.49
CA SER A 298 -4.54 -34.43 -14.14
C SER A 298 -3.61 -34.84 -12.98
N ALA A 299 -3.19 -33.86 -12.17
CA ALA A 299 -2.84 -34.05 -10.77
C ALA A 299 -3.72 -33.14 -9.90
N LEU A 300 -4.94 -33.61 -9.62
CA LEU A 300 -5.82 -33.10 -8.57
C LEU A 300 -5.32 -33.63 -7.22
N MET A 301 -4.72 -32.79 -6.38
CA MET A 301 -4.77 -33.02 -4.93
C MET A 301 -6.10 -32.45 -4.40
N ARG A 302 -6.92 -33.37 -3.89
CA ARG A 302 -8.31 -33.25 -3.43
C ARG A 302 -8.53 -32.20 -2.33
N PRO A 303 -9.72 -31.57 -2.27
CA PRO A 303 -10.56 -31.55 -1.08
C PRO A 303 -11.62 -32.68 -1.14
N PRO A 304 -12.25 -33.08 -0.02
CA PRO A 304 -13.19 -34.20 0.03
C PRO A 304 -14.46 -33.92 -0.79
N PRO A 305 -15.17 -34.98 -1.24
CA PRO A 305 -16.10 -34.90 -2.35
C PRO A 305 -17.50 -34.48 -1.88
N LEU A 306 -18.13 -33.52 -2.57
CA LEU A 306 -19.58 -33.47 -2.66
C LEU A 306 -20.02 -33.13 -4.09
N LEU A 307 -20.57 -34.17 -4.73
CA LEU A 307 -21.57 -34.18 -5.81
C LEU A 307 -21.21 -33.60 -7.19
N GLY A 308 -20.73 -34.52 -8.05
CA GLY A 308 -21.34 -34.80 -9.36
C GLY A 308 -21.39 -33.69 -10.40
N GLY A 309 -20.32 -33.55 -11.20
CA GLY A 309 -20.35 -32.83 -12.47
C GLY A 309 -19.01 -32.94 -13.20
N GLY A 310 -18.92 -33.82 -14.20
CA GLY A 310 -17.75 -33.93 -15.05
C GLY A 310 -17.69 -32.79 -16.07
N LEU A 311 -16.54 -32.16 -16.23
CA LEU A 311 -16.26 -31.23 -17.32
C LEU A 311 -15.57 -31.98 -18.48
N SER A 312 -16.08 -31.81 -19.70
CA SER A 312 -15.40 -32.18 -20.94
C SER A 312 -15.01 -30.90 -21.70
N PRO A 313 -13.79 -30.80 -22.27
CA PRO A 313 -13.41 -29.64 -23.06
C PRO A 313 -14.07 -29.66 -24.45
N ALA A 314 -14.50 -28.49 -24.92
CA ALA A 314 -15.02 -28.30 -26.27
C ALA A 314 -14.00 -27.52 -27.13
N GLY A 315 -13.54 -28.14 -28.22
CA GLY A 315 -12.94 -27.45 -29.38
C GLY A 315 -11.41 -27.49 -29.52
N THR A 316 -10.95 -27.38 -30.78
CA THR A 316 -9.54 -27.20 -31.19
C THR A 316 -9.34 -25.79 -31.76
N ALA A 317 -8.31 -25.05 -31.32
CA ALA A 317 -8.03 -23.68 -31.77
C ALA A 317 -6.77 -23.59 -32.65
N LYS A 318 -6.76 -22.66 -33.63
CA LYS A 318 -5.58 -22.37 -34.48
C LYS A 318 -4.70 -21.26 -33.89
N ARG A 319 -3.46 -21.19 -34.37
CA ARG A 319 -2.43 -20.23 -33.94
C ARG A 319 -2.94 -18.78 -34.12
N GLY A 320 -2.90 -17.97 -33.05
CA GLY A 320 -3.33 -16.57 -33.08
C GLY A 320 -4.83 -16.32 -32.82
N THR A 321 -5.61 -17.33 -32.44
CA THR A 321 -7.04 -17.16 -32.11
C THR A 321 -7.24 -16.85 -30.63
N THR A 322 -8.01 -15.79 -30.33
CA THR A 322 -8.53 -15.50 -28.99
C THR A 322 -9.61 -16.52 -28.64
N LEU A 323 -9.50 -17.20 -27.50
CA LEU A 323 -10.51 -18.16 -27.02
C LEU A 323 -11.35 -17.53 -25.91
N GLU A 324 -12.68 -17.65 -26.03
CA GLU A 324 -13.62 -17.25 -24.99
C GLU A 324 -14.20 -18.47 -24.26
N GLY A 325 -13.92 -18.56 -22.96
CA GLY A 325 -14.80 -19.12 -21.93
C GLY A 325 -14.88 -20.64 -21.70
N PHE A 326 -14.66 -21.07 -20.46
CA PHE A 326 -15.25 -22.29 -19.87
C PHE A 326 -15.91 -21.97 -18.52
N TYR A 327 -17.03 -22.63 -18.24
CA TYR A 327 -17.87 -22.43 -17.05
C TYR A 327 -17.72 -23.56 -16.03
N GLN A 328 -17.72 -23.23 -14.75
CA GLN A 328 -18.13 -24.16 -13.69
C GLN A 328 -18.83 -23.41 -12.56
N THR A 329 -20.06 -23.82 -12.25
CA THR A 329 -20.86 -23.43 -11.08
C THR A 329 -20.83 -21.93 -10.69
N GLY A 330 -21.60 -21.13 -11.41
CA GLY A 330 -22.11 -19.84 -10.90
C GLY A 330 -21.22 -18.60 -11.06
N GLU A 331 -19.96 -18.72 -11.48
CA GLU A 331 -19.07 -17.58 -11.73
C GLU A 331 -18.53 -17.56 -13.18
N LEU A 332 -18.54 -16.37 -13.80
CA LEU A 332 -17.95 -16.12 -15.12
C LEU A 332 -16.50 -15.62 -14.90
N LEU A 333 -15.51 -16.41 -15.29
CA LEU A 333 -14.11 -15.97 -15.36
C LEU A 333 -13.83 -15.51 -16.80
N TYR A 334 -13.44 -14.24 -16.97
CA TYR A 334 -13.00 -13.69 -18.26
C TYR A 334 -11.47 -13.74 -18.31
N GLY A 335 -10.91 -14.25 -19.41
CA GLY A 335 -9.48 -14.24 -19.67
C GLY A 335 -9.21 -14.09 -21.16
N ILE A 336 -8.31 -13.17 -21.53
CA ILE A 336 -7.82 -13.03 -22.90
C ILE A 336 -6.38 -13.53 -22.91
N GLY A 337 -6.08 -14.48 -23.80
CA GLY A 337 -4.72 -14.98 -24.00
C GLY A 337 -4.38 -15.07 -25.48
N THR A 338 -3.16 -14.66 -25.84
CA THR A 338 -2.54 -14.92 -27.14
C THR A 338 -1.42 -15.94 -26.99
N ILE A 339 -1.40 -16.94 -27.87
CA ILE A 339 -0.37 -18.00 -27.88
C ILE A 339 0.88 -17.46 -28.57
N GLY A 340 2.00 -17.36 -27.84
CA GLY A 340 3.31 -17.00 -28.40
C GLY A 340 4.00 -18.17 -29.10
N ASN A 341 4.99 -17.87 -29.95
CA ASN A 341 5.70 -18.82 -30.83
C ASN A 341 6.48 -19.95 -30.11
N SER A 342 6.57 -19.93 -28.77
CA SER A 342 7.23 -20.95 -27.95
C SER A 342 6.25 -21.91 -27.25
N GLY A 343 4.94 -21.85 -27.54
CA GLY A 343 3.94 -22.74 -26.94
C GLY A 343 3.60 -22.44 -25.48
N HIS A 344 4.00 -21.29 -24.95
CA HIS A 344 3.64 -20.83 -23.60
C HIS A 344 2.43 -19.89 -23.68
N SER A 345 1.43 -20.11 -22.82
CA SER A 345 0.32 -19.18 -22.58
C SER A 345 0.48 -18.50 -21.23
N MET A 346 0.30 -17.19 -21.17
CA MET A 346 0.08 -16.45 -19.92
C MET A 346 -1.43 -16.30 -19.74
N ALA A 347 -2.01 -16.90 -18.69
CA ALA A 347 -3.39 -16.64 -18.31
C ALA A 347 -3.38 -15.60 -17.17
N VAL A 348 -4.07 -14.49 -17.38
CA VAL A 348 -4.37 -13.52 -16.30
C VAL A 348 -5.81 -13.80 -15.87
N CYS A 349 -6.00 -14.38 -14.69
CA CYS A 349 -7.33 -14.49 -14.08
C CYS A 349 -7.64 -13.21 -13.31
N GLY A 350 -8.74 -12.54 -13.67
CA GLY A 350 -9.37 -11.50 -12.86
C GLY A 350 -10.79 -11.93 -12.50
N SER A 351 -11.19 -11.77 -11.24
CA SER A 351 -12.56 -11.95 -10.79
C SER A 351 -13.33 -10.64 -10.92
N TYR A 352 -14.45 -10.63 -11.66
CA TYR A 352 -15.33 -9.47 -11.81
C TYR A 352 -16.64 -9.71 -11.03
N HIS A 353 -16.99 -8.81 -10.12
CA HIS A 353 -18.32 -8.77 -9.52
C HIS A 353 -19.08 -7.57 -10.09
N GLY A 354 -19.97 -7.83 -11.05
CA GLY A 354 -20.91 -6.84 -11.59
C GLY A 354 -22.34 -7.29 -11.37
N THR A 355 -23.09 -6.55 -10.55
CA THR A 355 -24.54 -6.69 -10.42
C THR A 355 -25.20 -6.30 -11.74
N GLY A 356 -26.09 -7.16 -12.22
CA GLY A 356 -26.67 -7.06 -13.55
C GLY A 356 -27.54 -5.83 -13.78
N SER A 357 -27.41 -5.25 -14.97
CA SER A 357 -28.49 -4.54 -15.64
C SER A 357 -28.58 -5.04 -17.09
N LYS A 358 -29.75 -5.58 -17.44
CA LYS A 358 -30.08 -6.05 -18.79
C LYS A 358 -30.25 -4.84 -19.71
N ILE A 359 -29.55 -4.82 -20.84
CA ILE A 359 -29.91 -3.99 -21.99
C ILE A 359 -30.35 -4.94 -23.12
N PRO A 360 -31.58 -4.82 -23.65
CA PRO A 360 -32.06 -5.72 -24.70
C PRO A 360 -31.44 -5.36 -26.05
N TYR A 361 -30.86 -6.37 -26.70
CA TYR A 361 -30.52 -6.35 -28.12
C TYR A 361 -31.82 -6.40 -28.93
N ARG A 362 -32.13 -5.35 -29.71
CA ARG A 362 -33.04 -5.43 -30.87
C ARG A 362 -32.18 -5.48 -32.11
N GLY A 363 -32.31 -6.56 -32.87
CA GLY A 363 -31.65 -6.73 -34.15
C GLY A 363 -32.29 -5.92 -35.28
N ALA A 364 -31.44 -5.48 -36.20
CA ALA A 364 -31.58 -5.60 -37.65
C ALA A 364 -30.17 -5.43 -38.24
#